data_AF-A0A139QKZ2-F1
#
_entry.id   AF-A0A139QKZ2-F1
#
_cell.length_a   1.000
_cell.length_b   1.000
_cell.length_c   1.000
_cell.angle_alpha   90.00
_cell.angle_beta   90.00
_cell.angle_gamma   90.00
#
_symmetry.space_group_name_H-M   'P 1'
#
loop_
_entity.id
_entity.type
_entity.pdbx_description
1 polymer ?
#
loop_
_entity_poly.entity_id
_entity_poly.type
_entity_poly.pdbx_seq_one_letter_code
_entity_poly.pdbx_strand_id
1 'polypeptide(L)' 'MAKIDKQIITMRKIEDNAVLRRYSAVSGECQGVATVDKNTLNYSYKGDDLEEFASFLKDTLTKSIKLGKKLPDKFSHGFG' A
#
# COMPACT_ATOMS: atom_id res chain seq x y z
N MET A 1 -17.62 16.90 -0.12
CA MET A 1 -17.04 15.60 0.26
C MET A 1 -17.18 14.68 -0.95
N ALA A 2 -16.14 14.54 -1.75
CA ALA A 2 -16.14 13.56 -2.83
C ALA A 2 -16.13 12.19 -2.15
N LYS A 3 -17.26 11.48 -2.22
CA LYS A 3 -17.31 10.07 -1.84
C LYS A 3 -16.22 9.38 -2.65
N ILE A 4 -15.30 8.70 -1.99
CA ILE A 4 -14.44 7.74 -2.67
C ILE A 4 -15.38 6.65 -3.17
N ASP A 5 -15.92 6.83 -4.37
CA ASP A 5 -16.91 5.95 -5.00
C ASP A 5 -16.32 4.57 -5.34
N LYS A 6 -15.04 4.38 -5.04
CA LYS A 6 -14.26 3.22 -5.45
C LYS A 6 -13.67 2.59 -4.20
N GLN A 7 -14.50 1.76 -3.59
CA GLN A 7 -14.23 0.87 -2.47
C GLN A 7 -13.06 -0.11 -2.69
N ILE A 8 -12.35 -0.08 -3.82
CA ILE A 8 -11.31 -1.06 -4.16
C ILE A 8 -9.97 -0.38 -4.35
N ILE A 9 -9.01 -0.70 -3.49
CA ILE A 9 -7.60 -0.37 -3.71
C ILE A 9 -6.90 -1.50 -4.44
N THR A 10 -6.19 -1.16 -5.51
CA THR A 10 -5.30 -2.07 -6.21
C THR A 10 -3.86 -1.71 -5.87
N MET A 11 -3.15 -2.66 -5.29
CA MET A 11 -1.73 -2.57 -5.04
C MET A 11 -0.95 -3.29 -6.15
N ARG A 12 0.09 -2.65 -6.67
CA ARG A 12 1.02 -3.22 -7.64
C ARG A 12 2.44 -3.06 -7.14
N LYS A 13 3.19 -4.15 -7.10
CA LYS A 13 4.60 -4.15 -6.73
C LYS A 13 5.36 -3.31 -7.74
N ILE A 14 6.05 -2.30 -7.23
CA ILE A 14 7.05 -1.54 -7.99
C ILE A 14 8.41 -2.18 -7.72
N GLU A 15 8.73 -2.37 -6.44
CA GLU A 15 10.01 -2.90 -6.01
C GLU A 15 9.85 -3.71 -4.72
N ASP A 16 10.46 -4.88 -4.64
CA ASP A 16 10.58 -5.64 -3.39
C ASP A 16 11.97 -6.24 -3.34
N ASN A 17 12.87 -5.59 -2.61
CA ASN A 17 14.25 -6.06 -2.43
C ASN A 17 14.51 -6.35 -0.95
N ALA A 18 15.74 -6.72 -0.57
CA ALA A 18 16.04 -7.07 0.83
C ALA A 18 15.89 -5.89 1.80
N VAL A 19 16.04 -4.66 1.31
CA VAL A 19 16.11 -3.43 2.11
C VAL A 19 14.77 -2.70 2.13
N LEU A 20 14.05 -2.66 1.01
CA LEU A 20 12.84 -1.85 0.84
C LEU A 20 11.77 -2.56 0.02
N ARG A 21 10.53 -2.14 0.26
CA ARG A 21 9.30 -2.64 -0.35
C ARG A 21 8.47 -1.45 -0.82
N ARG A 22 8.29 -1.31 -2.13
CA ARG A 22 7.54 -0.23 -2.77
C ARG A 22 6.38 -0.79 -3.60
N TYR A 23 5.19 -0.27 -3.34
CA TYR A 23 3.94 -0.62 -4.01
C TYR A 23 3.23 0.63 -4.50
N SER A 24 2.73 0.59 -5.73
CA SER A 24 1.77 1.56 -6.25
C SER A 24 0.39 1.18 -5.74
N ALA A 25 -0.28 2.10 -5.07
CA ALA A 25 -1.65 2.01 -4.63
C ALA A 25 -2.52 2.85 -5.56
N VAL A 26 -3.56 2.24 -6.14
CA VAL A 26 -4.51 2.93 -7.00
C VAL A 26 -5.91 2.59 -6.52
N SER A 27 -6.65 3.61 -6.08
CA SER A 27 -8.04 3.51 -5.67
C SER A 27 -8.86 4.49 -6.51
N GLY A 28 -9.30 4.00 -7.66
CA GLY A 28 -10.11 4.80 -8.55
C GLY A 28 -9.39 5.94 -9.24
N GLU A 29 -9.71 7.18 -8.85
CA GLU A 29 -9.01 8.39 -9.33
C GLU A 29 -7.82 8.75 -8.44
N CYS A 30 -7.81 8.26 -7.20
CA CYS A 30 -6.73 8.51 -6.28
C CYS A 30 -5.62 7.47 -6.46
N GLN A 31 -4.38 7.94 -6.49
CA GLN A 31 -3.22 7.08 -6.69
C GLN A 31 -2.05 7.52 -5.81
N GLY A 32 -1.19 6.58 -5.47
CA GLY A 32 0.02 6.86 -4.73
C GLY A 32 0.99 5.71 -4.70
N VAL A 33 2.09 5.95 -4.01
CA VAL A 33 3.20 5.02 -3.88
C VAL A 33 3.53 4.88 -2.41
N ALA A 34 3.24 3.69 -1.87
CA ALA A 34 3.64 3.29 -0.54
C ALA A 34 5.04 2.67 -0.61
N THR A 35 5.96 3.22 0.17
CA THR A 35 7.32 2.70 0.36
C THR A 35 7.50 2.32 1.83
N VAL A 36 7.98 1.11 2.07
CA VAL A 36 8.36 0.64 3.40
C VAL A 36 9.79 0.17 3.39
N ASP A 37 10.59 0.70 4.30
CA ASP A 37 11.92 0.17 4.59
C ASP A 37 11.79 -1.08 5.49
N LYS A 38 12.34 -2.21 5.05
CA LYS A 38 12.24 -3.49 5.76
C LYS A 38 13.13 -3.56 7.00
N ASN A 39 14.23 -2.81 7.02
CA ASN A 39 15.18 -2.80 8.14
C ASN A 39 14.66 -1.96 9.30
N THR A 40 14.13 -0.78 9.01
CA THR A 40 13.67 0.21 9.99
C THR A 40 12.15 0.20 10.18
N LEU A 41 11.42 -0.54 9.34
CA LEU A 41 9.95 -0.52 9.26
C LEU A 41 9.39 0.89 8.99
N ASN A 42 10.20 1.78 8.43
CA ASN A 42 9.79 3.14 8.14
C ASN A 42 8.83 3.16 6.94
N TYR A 43 7.61 3.63 7.15
CA TYR A 43 6.59 3.78 6.12
C TYR A 43 6.57 5.21 5.60
N SER A 44 6.56 5.34 4.28
CA SER A 44 6.37 6.62 3.59
C SER A 44 5.39 6.42 2.45
N TYR A 45 4.44 7.34 2.34
CA TYR A 45 3.44 7.32 1.29
C TYR A 45 3.52 8.63 0.51
N LYS A 46 3.50 8.52 -0.82
CA LYS A 46 3.58 9.67 -1.72
C LYS A 46 2.51 9.55 -2.78
N GLY A 47 1.52 10.45 -2.77
CA GLY A 47 0.39 10.42 -3.70
C GLY A 47 -0.82 11.19 -3.15
N ASP A 48 -1.98 10.93 -3.74
CA ASP A 48 -3.27 11.41 -3.26
C ASP A 48 -3.53 10.94 -1.84
N ASP A 49 -4.16 11.79 -1.03
CA ASP A 49 -4.55 11.41 0.31
C ASP A 49 -5.67 10.36 0.23
N LEU A 50 -5.34 9.14 0.61
CA LEU A 50 -6.26 8.02 0.61
C LEU A 50 -6.77 7.69 2.03
N GLU A 51 -6.48 8.52 3.05
CA GLU A 51 -6.84 8.36 4.47
C GLU A 51 -6.92 6.90 4.97
N GLU A 52 -8.10 6.26 4.90
CA GLU A 52 -8.35 4.88 5.31
C GLU A 52 -7.48 3.87 4.57
N PHE A 53 -7.26 4.04 3.27
CA PHE A 53 -6.38 3.17 2.52
C PHE A 53 -4.91 3.37 2.91
N ALA A 54 -4.48 4.60 3.24
CA ALA A 54 -3.11 4.84 3.68
C ALA A 54 -2.82 4.10 4.99
N SER A 55 -3.80 4.06 5.91
CA SER A 55 -3.72 3.27 7.14
C SER A 55 -3.68 1.77 6.85
N PHE A 56 -4.54 1.27 5.96
CA PHE A 56 -4.54 -0.14 5.54
C PHE A 56 -3.23 -0.57 4.84
N LEU A 57 -2.71 0.28 3.94
CA LEU A 57 -1.45 0.05 3.24
C LEU A 57 -0.29 -0.05 4.22
N LYS A 58 -0.23 0.88 5.17
CA LYS A 58 0.77 0.88 6.23
C LYS A 58 0.72 -0.40 7.04
N ASP A 59 -0.45 -0.78 7.54
CA ASP A 59 -0.62 -2.01 8.34
C ASP A 59 -0.27 -3.26 7.52
N THR A 60 -0.82 -3.38 6.32
CA THR A 60 -0.59 -4.53 5.43
C THR A 60 0.89 -4.70 5.10
N LEU A 61 1.58 -3.64 4.71
CA LEU A 61 3.00 -3.70 4.34
C LEU A 61 3.88 -4.01 5.55
N THR A 62 3.71 -3.29 6.67
CA THR A 62 4.51 -3.52 7.87
C THR A 62 4.24 -4.90 8.49
N LYS A 63 2.98 -5.34 8.57
CA LYS A 63 2.61 -6.67 9.07
C LYS A 63 3.15 -7.78 8.19
N SER A 64 3.12 -7.60 6.87
CA SER A 64 3.72 -8.58 5.94
C SER A 64 5.23 -8.72 6.15
N ILE A 65 5.94 -7.63 6.43
CA ILE A 65 7.38 -7.67 6.75
C ILE A 65 7.60 -8.36 8.09
N LYS A 66 6.85 -7.99 9.13
CA LYS A 66 6.94 -8.63 10.47
C LYS A 66 6.67 -10.12 10.44
N LEU A 67 5.71 -10.56 9.61
CA LEU A 67 5.36 -11.97 9.44
C LEU A 67 6.28 -12.72 8.46
N GLY A 68 7.26 -12.04 7.84
CA GLY A 68 8.10 -12.63 6.79
C GLY A 68 7.31 -13.08 5.55
N LYS A 69 6.09 -12.55 5.35
CA LYS A 69 5.25 -12.91 4.21
C LYS A 69 5.67 -12.13 2.96
N LYS A 70 5.79 -12.85 1.86
CA LYS A 70 5.87 -12.26 0.52
C LYS A 70 4.47 -11.83 0.11
N LEU A 71 4.33 -10.55 -0.23
CA LEU A 71 3.13 -10.03 -0.85
C LEU A 71 3.16 -10.34 -2.36
N PRO A 72 2.00 -10.63 -2.98
CA PRO A 72 1.92 -10.87 -4.41
C PRO A 72 2.23 -9.59 -5.20
N ASP A 73 2.70 -9.76 -6.43
CA ASP A 73 3.02 -8.66 -7.36
C ASP A 73 1.85 -7.72 -7.62
N LYS A 74 0.61 -8.22 -7.55
CA LYS A 74 -0.59 -7.42 -7.65
C LYS A 74 -1.67 -8.03 -6.78
N PHE A 75 -2.36 -7.20 -6.01
CA PHE A 75 -3.56 -7.60 -5.28
C PHE A 75 -4.49 -6.42 -5.11
N SER A 76 -5.77 -6.71 -4.97
CA SER A 76 -6.80 -5.69 -4.75
C SER A 76 -7.56 -6.00 -3.48
N HIS A 77 -7.91 -4.97 -2.72
CA HIS A 77 -8.70 -5.08 -1.50
C HIS A 77 -9.93 -4.19 -1.61
N GLY A 78 -11.11 -4.77 -1.39
CA GLY A 78 -12.39 -4.07 -1.35
C GLY A 78 -12.78 -3.76 0.09
N PHE A 79 -13.03 -2.48 0.41
CA PHE A 79 -13.67 -2.01 1.63
C PHE A 79 -15.18 -1.94 1.36
N GLY A 80 -15.91 -2.98 1.76
CA GLY A 80 -17.37 -3.07 1.57
C GLY A 80 -18.15 -2.75 2.83
#